data_AF-A0ABD2MGB0-F1
#
_entry.id   AF-A0ABD2MGB0-F1
#
_cell.length_a   1.000
_cell.length_b   1.000
_cell.length_c   1.000
_cell.angle_alpha   90.00
_cell.angle_beta   90.00
_cell.angle_gamma   90.00
#
_symmetry.space_group_name_H-M   'P 1'
#
loop_
_entity.id
_entity.type
_entity.pdbx_description
1 polymer ?
#
loop_
_entity_poly.entity_id
_entity_poly.type
_entity_poly.pdbx_seq_one_letter_code
_entity_poly.pdbx_strand_id
1 'polypeptide(L)'
;MARKLYDKYKRKYFMNFIFCVNEKFGENIVKTIIDPTESGNIGRYINHSCEPNCKLYTIRINNEVPKLCIFACKDINESEEICFDYGENISTDTPLDYKDRVACLCGKPTCRKYLPYDKNSFN
;
A
#
# COMPACT_ATOMS: atom_id res chain seq x y z
N MET A 1 13.66 -1.05 6.26
CA MET A 1 13.34 -1.38 4.86
C MET A 1 13.38 -0.15 3.97
N ALA A 2 12.76 0.96 4.38
CA ALA A 2 12.71 2.25 3.67
C ALA A 2 14.03 2.66 3.00
N ARG A 3 15.13 2.68 3.75
CA ARG A 3 16.45 3.09 3.26
C ARG A 3 16.95 2.24 2.09
N LYS A 4 16.75 0.92 2.15
CA LYS A 4 17.15 -0.01 1.08
C LYS A 4 16.34 0.22 -0.20
N LEU A 5 15.04 0.53 -0.08
CA LEU A 5 14.19 0.85 -1.22
C LEU A 5 14.57 2.19 -1.84
N TYR A 6 14.80 3.22 -1.02
CA TYR A 6 15.28 4.51 -1.48
C TYR A 6 16.60 4.39 -2.24
N ASP A 7 17.61 3.76 -1.64
CA ASP A 7 18.93 3.61 -2.26
C ASP A 7 18.86 2.85 -3.60
N LYS A 8 18.00 1.83 -3.68
CA LYS A 8 17.84 0.99 -4.87
C LYS A 8 17.02 1.66 -5.98
N TYR A 9 15.99 2.43 -5.63
CA TYR A 9 14.96 2.86 -6.58
C TYR A 9 14.89 4.38 -6.82
N LYS A 10 15.68 5.19 -6.10
CA LYS A 10 15.74 6.67 -6.21
C LYS A 10 15.87 7.26 -7.62
N ARG A 11 16.28 6.48 -8.62
CA ARG A 11 16.51 6.95 -10.00
C ARG A 11 15.67 6.23 -11.07
N LYS A 12 14.94 5.17 -10.73
CA LYS A 12 14.38 4.24 -11.74
C LYS A 12 12.88 4.00 -11.64
N TYR A 13 12.26 4.18 -10.47
CA TYR A 13 10.83 3.97 -10.31
C TYR A 13 10.22 5.11 -9.51
N PHE A 14 9.18 5.73 -10.05
CA PHE A 14 8.19 6.43 -9.24
C PHE A 14 7.65 5.39 -8.26
N MET A 15 7.78 5.64 -6.96
CA MET A 15 7.13 4.81 -5.96
C MET A 15 5.62 5.00 -6.16
N ASN A 16 4.92 3.96 -6.62
CA ASN A 16 3.48 4.02 -6.84
C ASN A 16 2.79 3.97 -5.48
N PHE A 17 2.32 5.12 -5.01
CA PHE A 17 1.58 5.28 -3.75
C PHE A 17 0.10 5.53 -3.99
N ILE A 18 -0.39 5.27 -5.20
CA ILE A 18 -1.77 5.55 -5.54
C ILE A 18 -2.66 4.48 -4.92
N PHE A 19 -3.55 4.90 -4.02
CA PHE A 19 -4.56 4.02 -3.45
C PHE A 19 -5.87 4.18 -4.20
N CYS A 20 -6.44 3.06 -4.64
CA CYS A 20 -7.78 2.99 -5.19
C CYS A 20 -8.71 2.37 -4.15
N VAL A 21 -9.71 3.14 -3.71
CA VAL A 21 -10.67 2.72 -2.69
C VAL A 21 -12.03 2.60 -3.36
N ASN A 22 -12.59 1.40 -3.40
CA ASN A 22 -13.93 1.14 -3.90
C ASN A 22 -14.87 0.90 -2.70
N GLU A 23 -15.75 1.85 -2.42
CA GLU A 23 -16.77 1.73 -1.38
C GLU A 23 -18.14 1.44 -2.02
N LYS A 24 -18.84 0.41 -1.54
CA LYS A 24 -20.18 0.06 -2.00
C LYS A 24 -21.24 0.79 -1.16
N PHE A 25 -22.12 1.54 -1.81
CA PHE A 25 -23.26 2.23 -1.21
C PHE A 25 -24.56 1.75 -1.88
N GLY A 26 -25.22 0.77 -1.27
CA GLY A 26 -26.36 0.09 -1.89
C GLY A 26 -25.91 -0.68 -3.15
N GLU A 27 -26.46 -0.32 -4.30
CA GLU A 27 -26.05 -0.89 -5.61
C GLU A 27 -24.90 -0.10 -6.27
N ASN A 28 -24.59 1.10 -5.78
CA ASN A 28 -23.56 1.95 -6.36
C ASN A 28 -22.18 1.64 -5.80
N ILE A 29 -21.14 1.81 -6.62
CA ILE A 29 -19.74 1.77 -6.20
C ILE A 29 -19.15 3.17 -6.36
N VAL A 30 -18.63 3.73 -5.27
CA VAL A 30 -17.89 4.99 -5.28
C VAL A 30 -16.40 4.65 -5.27
N LYS A 31 -15.70 5.07 -6.32
CA LYS A 31 -14.24 4.91 -6.47
C LYS A 31 -13.56 6.22 -6.05
N THR A 32 -12.68 6.14 -5.05
CA THR A 32 -11.81 7.25 -4.62
C THR A 32 -10.35 6.90 -4.94
N ILE A 33 -9.65 7.79 -5.64
CA ILE A 33 -8.23 7.66 -5.95
C ILE A 33 -7.45 8.66 -5.08
N ILE A 34 -6.49 8.16 -4.31
CA ILE A 34 -5.63 8.97 -3.44
C ILE A 34 -4.21 8.85 -3.95
N ASP A 35 -3.67 9.95 -4.46
CA ASP A 35 -2.32 10.02 -5.02
C ASP A 35 -1.44 11.01 -4.23
N PRO A 36 -0.58 10.52 -3.33
CA PRO A 36 0.34 11.35 -2.57
C PRO A 36 1.70 11.55 -3.26
N THR A 37 1.79 11.31 -4.58
CA THR A 37 3.04 11.36 -5.34
C THR A 37 3.70 12.73 -5.24
N GLU A 38 2.99 13.80 -5.60
CA GLU A 38 3.49 15.18 -5.57
C GLU A 38 3.24 15.87 -4.23
N SER A 39 2.07 15.64 -3.61
CA SER A 39 1.69 16.25 -2.34
C SER A 39 0.90 15.28 -1.49
N GLY A 40 1.36 15.04 -0.25
CA GLY A 40 0.74 14.09 0.67
C GLY A 40 1.31 14.21 2.08
N ASN A 41 0.70 13.50 3.03
CA ASN A 41 1.17 13.47 4.41
C ASN A 41 2.28 12.41 4.62
N ILE A 42 2.72 12.23 5.87
CA ILE A 42 3.76 11.26 6.26
C ILE A 42 3.44 9.81 5.88
N GLY A 43 2.17 9.46 5.66
CA GLY A 43 1.74 8.11 5.31
C GLY A 43 2.35 7.60 4.01
N ARG A 44 2.74 8.50 3.09
CA ARG A 44 3.41 8.16 1.83
C ARG A 44 4.77 7.48 2.00
N TYR A 45 5.35 7.48 3.20
CA TYR A 45 6.65 6.85 3.47
C TYR A 45 6.53 5.45 4.09
N ILE A 46 5.32 5.01 4.45
CA ILE A 46 5.10 3.73 5.11
C ILE A 46 5.24 2.60 4.09
N ASN A 47 6.09 1.63 4.38
CA ASN A 47 6.46 0.57 3.44
C ASN A 47 5.57 -0.67 3.56
N HIS A 48 5.66 -1.52 2.54
CA HIS A 48 5.07 -2.83 2.53
C HIS A 48 5.78 -3.81 3.50
N SER A 49 5.04 -4.62 4.25
CA SER A 49 5.57 -5.87 4.81
C SER A 49 4.61 -7.03 4.57
N CYS A 50 5.15 -8.22 4.33
CA CYS A 50 4.33 -9.45 4.26
C CYS A 50 3.90 -9.93 5.66
N GLU A 51 4.56 -9.44 6.72
CA GLU A 51 4.14 -9.60 8.12
C GLU A 51 4.07 -8.20 8.77
N PRO A 52 3.04 -7.41 8.45
CA PRO A 52 2.94 -6.01 8.86
C PRO A 52 2.66 -5.82 10.36
N ASN A 53 2.85 -4.59 10.84
CA ASN A 53 2.44 -4.16 12.18
C ASN A 53 1.28 -3.14 12.16
N CYS A 54 0.88 -2.69 10.98
CA CYS A 54 -0.30 -1.85 10.77
C CYS A 54 -1.24 -2.39 9.69
N LYS A 55 -2.49 -1.94 9.75
CA LYS A 55 -3.55 -2.16 8.76
C LYS A 55 -4.13 -0.83 8.30
N LEU A 56 -4.67 -0.84 7.09
CA LEU A 56 -5.28 0.33 6.46
C LEU A 56 -6.81 0.20 6.50
N TYR A 57 -7.47 1.26 6.94
CA TYR A 57 -8.93 1.34 7.06
C TYR A 57 -9.45 2.57 6.35
N THR A 58 -10.52 2.39 5.58
CA THR A 58 -11.28 3.50 4.99
C THR A 58 -12.28 4.01 6.02
N ILE A 59 -12.12 5.26 6.44
CA ILE A 59 -12.97 5.91 7.44
C ILE A 59 -13.61 7.16 6.84
N ARG A 60 -14.92 7.24 6.96
CA ARG A 60 -15.72 8.39 6.53
C ARG A 60 -16.19 9.19 7.73
N ILE A 61 -15.81 10.46 7.79
CA ILE A 61 -16.20 11.40 8.85
C ILE A 61 -16.79 12.64 8.18
N ASN A 62 -18.13 12.69 8.09
CA ASN A 62 -18.92 13.85 7.62
C ASN A 62 -18.53 14.45 6.24
N ASN A 63 -17.71 13.76 5.45
CA ASN A 63 -17.21 14.22 4.16
C ASN A 63 -17.50 13.19 3.06
N GLU A 64 -17.59 13.67 1.81
CA GLU A 64 -17.74 12.84 0.60
C GLU A 64 -16.46 12.09 0.21
N VAL A 65 -15.29 12.60 0.60
CA VAL A 65 -14.01 11.92 0.39
C VAL A 65 -13.64 11.17 1.68
N PRO A 66 -13.43 9.84 1.63
CA PRO A 66 -13.02 9.07 2.80
C PRO A 66 -11.56 9.37 3.18
N LYS A 67 -11.20 9.07 4.42
CA LYS A 67 -9.82 9.08 4.90
C LYS A 67 -9.29 7.65 4.93
N LEU A 68 -8.09 7.44 4.39
CA LEU A 68 -7.33 6.23 4.65
C LEU A 68 -6.55 6.40 5.95
N CYS A 69 -6.90 5.57 6.92
CA CYS A 69 -6.35 5.61 8.26
C CYS A 69 -5.53 4.35 8.53
N ILE A 70 -4.35 4.54 9.10
CA ILE A 70 -3.41 3.45 9.40
C ILE A 70 -3.46 3.20 10.89
N PHE A 71 -3.77 1.99 11.29
CA PHE A 71 -3.87 1.58 12.69
C PHE A 71 -2.88 0.45 12.98
N ALA A 72 -2.26 0.49 14.15
CA ALA A 72 -1.48 -0.63 14.66
C ALA A 72 -2.39 -1.85 14.87
N CYS A 73 -1.93 -3.02 14.43
CA CYS A 73 -2.62 -4.30 14.63
C CYS A 73 -1.90 -5.22 15.61
N LYS A 74 -0.77 -4.75 16.17
CA LYS A 74 0.02 -5.35 17.25
C LYS A 74 0.87 -4.26 17.90
N ASP A 75 1.45 -4.55 19.05
CA ASP A 75 2.36 -3.62 19.72
C ASP A 75 3.58 -3.32 18.85
N ILE A 76 3.99 -2.05 18.81
CA ILE A 76 5.10 -1.55 18.00
C ILE A 76 6.17 -1.04 18.96
N ASN A 77 7.35 -1.65 18.93
CA ASN A 77 8.45 -1.24 19.80
C ASN A 77 9.11 0.04 19.29
N GLU A 78 9.84 0.73 20.16
CA GLU A 78 10.68 1.85 19.75
C GLU A 78 11.62 1.42 18.61
N SER A 79 11.79 2.30 17.61
CA SER A 79 12.59 2.04 16.40
C SER A 79 12.08 0.92 15.48
N GLU A 80 10.93 0.31 15.77
CA GLU A 80 10.29 -0.63 14.84
C GLU A 80 9.67 0.14 13.66
N GLU A 81 9.93 -0.32 12.44
CA GLU A 81 9.39 0.31 11.24
C GLU A 81 7.89 0.06 11.10
N ILE A 82 7.12 1.13 10.99
CA ILE A 82 5.69 1.06 10.66
C ILE A 82 5.52 0.56 9.23
N CYS A 83 4.69 -0.49 9.04
CA CYS A 83 4.45 -1.12 7.74
C CYS A 83 3.07 -1.77 7.67
N PHE A 84 2.47 -1.81 6.47
CA PHE A 84 1.21 -2.51 6.20
C PHE A 84 1.31 -3.40 4.94
N ASP A 85 0.32 -4.26 4.71
CA ASP A 85 0.28 -5.09 3.51
C ASP A 85 -0.34 -4.30 2.33
N TYR A 86 0.44 -4.02 1.29
CA TYR A 86 -0.03 -3.30 0.09
C TYR A 86 -1.07 -4.11 -0.71
N GLY A 87 -1.11 -5.43 -0.51
CA GLY A 87 -1.96 -6.36 -1.25
C GLY A 87 -3.14 -6.89 -0.48
N GLU A 88 -3.45 -6.37 0.72
CA GLU A 88 -4.57 -6.87 1.54
C GLU A 88 -5.91 -6.85 0.79
N ASN A 89 -6.07 -5.92 -0.17
CA ASN A 89 -7.28 -5.78 -1.01
C ASN A 89 -7.08 -6.24 -2.47
N ILE A 90 -5.98 -6.92 -2.80
CA ILE A 90 -5.69 -7.37 -4.17
C ILE A 90 -6.01 -8.87 -4.27
N SER A 91 -6.85 -9.26 -5.24
CA SER A 91 -7.10 -10.66 -5.52
C SER A 91 -5.83 -11.33 -6.09
N THR A 92 -5.44 -12.45 -5.49
CA THR A 92 -4.21 -13.20 -5.82
C THR A 92 -4.24 -13.86 -7.21
N ASP A 93 -5.36 -13.77 -7.93
CA ASP A 93 -5.60 -14.49 -9.17
C ASP A 93 -5.23 -13.70 -10.44
N THR A 94 -4.63 -12.51 -10.32
CA THR A 94 -4.16 -11.75 -11.49
C THR A 94 -2.78 -12.27 -11.95
N PRO A 95 -2.68 -12.88 -13.15
CA PRO A 95 -1.39 -13.29 -13.70
C PRO A 95 -0.62 -12.03 -14.13
N LEU A 96 0.28 -11.54 -13.29
CA LEU A 96 1.13 -10.41 -13.64
C LEU A 96 2.37 -10.92 -14.38
N ASP A 97 2.65 -10.36 -15.57
CA ASP A 97 3.92 -10.54 -16.27
C ASP A 97 5.11 -10.27 -15.34
N TYR A 98 5.98 -11.27 -15.18
CA TYR A 98 7.11 -11.24 -14.25
C TYR A 98 8.12 -10.10 -14.52
N LYS A 99 8.16 -9.54 -15.74
CA LYS A 99 9.15 -8.53 -16.15
C LYS A 99 9.01 -7.17 -15.46
N ASP A 100 7.83 -6.83 -14.95
CA ASP A 100 7.56 -5.49 -14.36
C ASP A 100 7.44 -5.50 -12.83
N ARG A 101 7.66 -6.66 -12.17
CA ARG A 101 7.45 -6.76 -10.72
C ARG A 101 8.58 -6.10 -9.93
N VAL A 102 8.20 -5.24 -8.98
CA VAL A 102 9.15 -4.67 -8.02
C VAL A 102 9.44 -5.70 -6.93
N ALA A 103 10.72 -5.98 -6.67
CA ALA A 103 11.12 -6.92 -5.62
C ALA A 103 10.71 -6.43 -4.23
N CYS A 104 10.12 -7.31 -3.41
CA CYS A 104 9.81 -7.03 -2.02
C CYS A 104 11.07 -7.18 -1.16
N LEU A 105 11.36 -6.17 -0.34
CA LEU A 105 12.54 -6.12 0.53
C LEU A 105 12.18 -6.12 2.03
N CYS A 106 11.01 -6.65 2.40
CA CYS A 106 10.53 -6.65 3.79
C CYS A 106 11.36 -7.52 4.74
N GLY A 107 12.12 -8.48 4.20
CA GLY A 107 13.02 -9.33 4.99
C GLY A 107 12.31 -10.39 5.85
N LYS A 108 10.99 -10.55 5.73
CA LYS A 108 10.23 -11.53 6.49
C LYS A 108 10.39 -12.96 5.94
N PRO A 109 10.39 -14.00 6.79
CA PRO A 109 10.50 -15.39 6.35
C PRO A 109 9.43 -15.78 5.34
N THR A 110 8.20 -15.29 5.54
CA THR A 110 7.02 -15.54 4.68
C THR A 110 6.92 -14.57 3.49
N CYS A 111 8.00 -13.87 3.13
CA CYS A 111 7.99 -12.87 2.08
C CYS A 111 7.59 -13.43 0.70
N ARG A 112 6.59 -12.80 0.07
CA ARG A 112 6.07 -13.09 -1.28
C ARG A 112 7.02 -12.76 -2.43
N LYS A 113 8.25 -12.35 -2.13
CA LYS A 113 9.37 -11.98 -3.04
C LYS A 113 9.15 -10.74 -3.90
N TYR A 114 7.91 -10.39 -4.23
CA TYR A 114 7.56 -9.21 -5.02
C TYR A 114 6.49 -8.38 -4.31
N LEU A 115 6.49 -7.06 -4.54
CA LEU A 115 5.43 -6.19 -4.09
C LEU A 115 4.13 -6.58 -4.81
N PRO A 116 2.99 -6.61 -4.11
CA PRO A 116 1.71 -6.80 -4.74
C PRO A 116 1.39 -5.54 -5.58
N TYR A 117 1.06 -5.74 -6.85
CA TYR A 117 0.77 -4.67 -7.79
C TYR A 117 -0.38 -5.11 -8.67
N ASP A 118 -1.47 -4.35 -8.69
CA ASP A 118 -2.59 -4.61 -9.58
C ASP A 118 -2.56 -3.61 -10.74
N LYS A 119 -2.34 -4.12 -11.96
CA LYS A 119 -2.35 -3.33 -13.21
C LYS A 119 -3.77 -2.78 -13.51
N ASN A 120 -4.82 -3.38 -12.96
CA ASN A 120 -6.21 -3.02 -13.23
C ASN A 120 -6.79 -2.04 -12.18
N SER A 121 -6.03 -1.65 -11.15
CA SER A 121 -6.50 -0.74 -10.11
C SER A 121 -6.93 0.65 -10.63
N PHE A 122 -6.51 1.01 -11.85
CA PHE A 122 -6.80 2.28 -12.50
C PHE A 122 -7.75 2.20 -13.70
N ASN A 123 -8.22 0.98 -14.06
CA ASN A 123 -9.22 0.78 -15.11
C ASN A 123 -10.65 0.77 -14.55
#